data_AF-A0A6T7C386-F1
#
_entry.id   AF-A0A6T7C386-F1
#
_cell.length_a   1.000
_cell.length_b   1.000
_cell.length_c   1.000
_cell.angle_alpha   90.00
_cell.angle_beta   90.00
_cell.angle_gamma   90.00
#
_symmetry.space_group_name_H-M   'P 1'
#
loop_
_entity.id
_entity.type
_entity.pdbx_description
1 polymer ?
#
loop_
_entity_poly.entity_id
_entity_poly.type
_entity_poly.pdbx_seq_one_letter_code
_entity_poly.pdbx_strand_id
1 'polypeptide(L)'
;NEIPNEERKKFARMLMATDYAIKRITDAVSSAGMDDNTVYIYSSDNGACHLAGGYNAPLRGGKHYLWEGGIRVHSFIYSSMFADTTLKGSRYPGLMHISDWVPTIMHMVSNVSMVPQELDGVSQWPALQMQQKPPRQILVHNVDRWVTMQNGTKEWLAPLDQSRGALRVGDMKLITNEFILPWYSPHEPDEDDEDGSMAEEFQFIQDCEHAPNTGIATFLFNISADPYEQHDLSLDHPEMVVELSQLLNSLASRMEEPRWMAEDSTAVETWIGANNYFCPWLNWNGTTDDLQSAKPDDNTTVPPTGSDDNAEDEVGSEASASGYKRAQSGAKTGSKKTHTAHKKTSKDATATTTTTGTGSKSKKTRHGEA
;
A
#
# COMPACT_ATOMS: atom_id res chain seq x y z
N ASN A 1 -4.38 20.97 13.64
CA ASN A 1 -4.33 19.75 12.82
C ASN A 1 -3.09 19.76 11.96
N GLU A 2 -1.91 19.70 12.58
CA GLU A 2 -0.64 19.62 11.84
C GLU A 2 -0.07 18.22 12.06
N ILE A 3 0.30 17.54 10.98
CA ILE A 3 1.11 16.32 11.01
C ILE A 3 2.56 16.80 11.11
N PRO A 4 3.28 16.56 12.22
CA PRO A 4 4.62 17.11 12.40
C PRO A 4 5.66 16.49 11.48
N ASN A 5 5.64 15.15 11.32
CA ASN A 5 6.57 14.43 10.45
C ASN A 5 6.29 14.74 8.97
N GLU A 6 7.30 15.22 8.25
CA GLU A 6 7.15 15.68 6.86
C GLU A 6 6.88 14.54 5.88
N GLU A 7 7.48 13.37 6.07
CA GLU A 7 7.20 12.20 5.22
C GLU A 7 5.76 11.70 5.43
N ARG A 8 5.30 11.64 6.67
CA ARG A 8 3.90 11.32 6.98
C ARG A 8 2.95 12.34 6.37
N LYS A 9 3.32 13.62 6.36
CA LYS A 9 2.52 14.69 5.73
C LYS A 9 2.47 14.53 4.21
N LYS A 10 3.60 14.21 3.56
CA LYS A 10 3.66 13.89 2.12
C LYS A 10 2.80 12.66 1.81
N PHE A 11 2.95 11.58 2.58
CA PHE A 11 2.16 10.36 2.44
C PHE A 11 0.66 10.61 2.56
N ALA A 12 0.24 11.40 3.55
CA ALA A 12 -1.18 11.78 3.71
C ALA A 12 -1.71 12.57 2.51
N ARG A 13 -0.92 13.48 1.92
CA ARG A 13 -1.30 14.21 0.70
C ARG A 13 -1.42 13.28 -0.51
N MET A 14 -0.53 12.30 -0.65
CA MET A 14 -0.62 11.28 -1.70
C MET A 14 -1.89 10.45 -1.57
N LEU A 15 -2.24 10.02 -0.35
CA LEU A 15 -3.50 9.31 -0.11
C LEU A 15 -4.74 10.13 -0.44
N MET A 16 -4.74 11.44 -0.12
CA MET A 16 -5.84 12.33 -0.54
C MET A 16 -5.96 12.39 -2.06
N ALA A 17 -4.84 12.51 -2.78
CA ALA A 17 -4.86 12.49 -4.24
C ALA A 17 -5.41 11.16 -4.80
N THR A 18 -5.05 10.03 -4.19
CA THR A 18 -5.62 8.71 -4.53
C THR A 18 -7.13 8.67 -4.32
N ASP A 19 -7.64 9.17 -3.18
CA ASP A 19 -9.07 9.22 -2.89
C ASP A 19 -9.83 10.07 -3.92
N TYR A 20 -9.30 11.25 -4.26
CA TYR A 20 -9.86 12.08 -5.34
C TYR A 20 -9.87 11.37 -6.69
N ALA A 21 -8.82 10.63 -7.02
CA ALA A 21 -8.76 9.86 -8.27
C ALA A 21 -9.82 8.75 -8.30
N ILE A 22 -10.00 8.02 -7.19
CA ILE A 22 -11.06 7.00 -7.05
C ILE A 22 -12.43 7.64 -7.25
N LYS A 23 -12.69 8.78 -6.62
CA LYS A 23 -13.96 9.52 -6.80
C LYS A 23 -14.22 9.84 -8.27
N ARG A 24 -13.21 10.35 -8.99
CA ARG A 24 -13.35 10.67 -10.42
C ARG A 24 -13.69 9.44 -11.26
N ILE A 25 -13.11 8.29 -10.95
CA ILE A 25 -13.43 7.02 -11.62
C ILE A 25 -14.87 6.62 -11.32
N THR A 26 -15.30 6.63 -10.06
CA THR A 26 -16.67 6.24 -9.68
C THR A 26 -17.72 7.19 -10.25
N ASP A 27 -17.46 8.50 -10.26
CA ASP A 27 -18.35 9.51 -10.85
C ASP A 27 -18.49 9.30 -12.37
N ALA A 28 -17.40 8.98 -13.06
CA ALA A 28 -17.41 8.72 -14.50
C ALA A 28 -18.24 7.47 -14.84
N VAL A 29 -18.07 6.37 -14.09
CA VAL A 29 -18.87 5.15 -14.25
C VAL A 29 -20.35 5.39 -13.96
N SER A 30 -20.65 6.16 -12.90
CA SER A 30 -22.03 6.54 -12.56
C SER A 30 -22.66 7.42 -13.65
N SER A 31 -21.93 8.42 -14.15
CA SER A 31 -22.40 9.31 -15.22
C SER A 31 -22.64 8.57 -16.54
N ALA A 32 -21.89 7.50 -16.79
CA ALA A 32 -22.09 6.60 -17.92
C ALA A 32 -23.28 5.64 -17.72
N GLY A 33 -23.92 5.63 -16.56
CA GLY A 33 -25.05 4.75 -16.25
C GLY A 33 -24.66 3.28 -16.08
N MET A 34 -23.41 3.01 -15.67
CA MET A 34 -22.85 1.65 -15.56
C MET A 34 -22.76 1.12 -14.12
N ASP A 35 -23.21 1.89 -13.13
CA ASP A 35 -23.05 1.57 -11.71
C ASP A 35 -23.86 0.33 -11.26
N ASP A 36 -24.95 0.01 -11.96
CA ASP A 36 -25.82 -1.15 -11.67
C ASP A 36 -25.19 -2.50 -12.03
N ASN A 37 -24.16 -2.49 -12.88
CA ASN A 37 -23.44 -3.67 -13.36
C ASN A 37 -21.92 -3.51 -13.21
N THR A 38 -21.48 -2.84 -12.15
CA THR A 38 -20.06 -2.66 -11.82
C THR A 38 -19.75 -3.21 -10.43
N VAL A 39 -18.63 -3.94 -10.32
CA VAL A 39 -18.03 -4.34 -9.05
C VAL A 39 -16.72 -3.59 -8.88
N TYR A 40 -16.65 -2.73 -7.87
CA TYR A 40 -15.45 -2.00 -7.50
C TYR A 40 -14.68 -2.81 -6.47
N ILE A 41 -13.40 -3.04 -6.74
CA ILE A 41 -12.49 -3.75 -5.84
C ILE A 41 -11.34 -2.79 -5.54
N TYR A 42 -11.10 -2.53 -4.27
CA TYR A 42 -9.94 -1.80 -3.79
C TYR A 42 -9.05 -2.75 -2.98
N SER A 43 -7.74 -2.68 -3.19
CA SER A 43 -6.74 -3.42 -2.40
C SER A 43 -5.41 -2.69 -2.48
N SER A 44 -4.65 -2.69 -1.38
CA SER A 44 -3.19 -2.46 -1.46
C SER A 44 -2.51 -3.71 -2.04
N ASP A 45 -1.31 -3.55 -2.58
CA ASP A 45 -0.43 -4.64 -3.02
C ASP A 45 0.33 -5.29 -1.86
N ASN A 46 0.79 -4.47 -0.91
CA ASN A 46 1.45 -4.88 0.32
C ASN A 46 1.20 -3.88 1.46
N GLY A 47 1.72 -4.24 2.65
CA GLY A 47 1.79 -3.37 3.80
C GLY A 47 2.61 -2.11 3.55
N ALA A 48 2.35 -1.06 4.33
CA ALA A 48 3.02 0.23 4.18
C ALA A 48 4.47 0.17 4.68
N CYS A 49 5.27 1.11 4.17
CA CYS A 49 6.60 1.39 4.68
C CYS A 49 6.59 2.61 5.61
N HIS A 50 7.02 2.41 6.86
CA HIS A 50 7.10 3.46 7.88
C HIS A 50 8.11 4.55 7.53
N LEU A 51 9.26 4.18 6.96
CA LEU A 51 10.29 5.11 6.47
C LEU A 51 9.78 6.02 5.33
N ALA A 52 8.73 5.60 4.61
CA ALA A 52 8.09 6.40 3.56
C ALA A 52 6.79 7.08 4.05
N GLY A 53 6.62 7.24 5.36
CA GLY A 53 5.48 7.91 5.99
C GLY A 53 4.20 7.06 6.07
N GLY A 54 4.25 5.79 5.70
CA GLY A 54 3.10 4.86 5.75
C GLY A 54 3.12 3.97 6.99
N TYR A 55 2.02 3.86 7.73
CA TYR A 55 1.97 3.08 8.97
C TYR A 55 0.95 1.95 8.90
N ASN A 56 1.28 0.81 9.51
CA ASN A 56 0.42 -0.38 9.59
C ASN A 56 -0.22 -0.56 10.96
N ALA A 57 0.01 0.38 11.90
CA ALA A 57 -0.52 0.32 13.25
C ALA A 57 -2.02 0.00 13.26
N PRO A 58 -2.48 -0.90 14.14
CA PRO A 58 -1.73 -1.59 15.21
C PRO A 58 -1.01 -2.89 14.79
N LEU A 59 -0.88 -3.20 13.49
CA LEU A 59 -0.22 -4.42 13.02
C LEU A 59 1.32 -4.30 13.16
N ARG A 60 1.97 -5.46 13.37
CA ARG A 60 3.43 -5.56 13.54
C ARG A 60 4.16 -5.50 12.20
N GLY A 61 5.33 -4.87 12.15
CA GLY A 61 6.17 -4.84 10.94
C GLY A 61 5.60 -4.00 9.78
N GLY A 62 6.10 -4.25 8.58
CA GLY A 62 5.72 -3.53 7.36
C GLY A 62 6.20 -4.19 6.08
N LYS A 63 6.21 -3.42 4.98
CA LYS A 63 6.71 -3.85 3.66
C LYS A 63 7.99 -4.71 3.77
N HIS A 64 8.09 -5.77 2.96
CA HIS A 64 9.15 -6.81 2.90
C HIS A 64 9.07 -7.98 3.88
N TYR A 65 8.29 -7.87 4.96
CA TYR A 65 8.32 -8.88 6.01
C TYR A 65 7.00 -9.63 6.14
N LEU A 66 7.07 -10.84 6.68
CA LEU A 66 5.91 -11.75 6.81
C LEU A 66 5.07 -11.51 8.09
N TRP A 67 5.32 -10.42 8.80
CA TRP A 67 4.46 -9.91 9.87
C TRP A 67 3.13 -9.40 9.32
N GLU A 68 2.05 -9.38 10.11
CA GLU A 68 0.72 -8.94 9.65
C GLU A 68 0.78 -7.54 9.00
N GLY A 69 1.60 -6.62 9.51
CA GLY A 69 1.74 -5.29 8.94
C GLY A 69 2.37 -5.26 7.54
N GLY A 70 3.07 -6.30 7.12
CA GLY A 70 3.63 -6.41 5.76
C GLY A 70 2.70 -7.05 4.74
N ILE A 71 1.78 -7.92 5.19
CA ILE A 71 0.99 -8.79 4.31
C ILE A 71 -0.53 -8.64 4.45
N ARG A 72 -1.02 -8.09 5.56
CA ARG A 72 -2.44 -7.84 5.78
C ARG A 72 -2.77 -6.40 5.43
N VAL A 73 -3.49 -6.25 4.32
CA VAL A 73 -3.74 -4.95 3.70
C VAL A 73 -5.20 -4.54 3.78
N HIS A 74 -5.46 -3.24 3.59
CA HIS A 74 -6.80 -2.72 3.37
C HIS A 74 -7.34 -3.23 2.03
N SER A 75 -8.52 -3.84 2.07
CA SER A 75 -9.28 -4.20 0.88
C SER A 75 -10.77 -4.11 1.16
N PHE A 76 -11.53 -3.68 0.16
CA PHE A 76 -13.00 -3.68 0.21
C PHE A 76 -13.59 -3.87 -1.18
N ILE A 77 -14.84 -4.33 -1.20
CA ILE A 77 -15.64 -4.46 -2.41
C ILE A 77 -16.86 -3.56 -2.25
N TYR A 78 -17.20 -2.82 -3.29
CA TYR A 78 -18.44 -2.08 -3.40
C TYR A 78 -19.14 -2.44 -4.71
N SER A 79 -20.44 -2.76 -4.62
CA SER A 79 -21.27 -2.96 -5.81
C SER A 79 -22.74 -2.85 -5.42
N SER A 80 -23.54 -2.27 -6.32
CA SER A 80 -25.00 -2.30 -6.27
C SER A 80 -25.57 -3.70 -6.57
N MET A 81 -24.76 -4.60 -7.17
CA MET A 81 -25.16 -5.95 -7.57
C MET A 81 -25.36 -6.92 -6.40
N PHE A 82 -24.83 -6.59 -5.21
CA PHE A 82 -25.06 -7.39 -4.01
C PHE A 82 -26.53 -7.25 -3.58
N ALA A 83 -27.33 -8.28 -3.90
CA ALA A 83 -28.77 -8.29 -3.64
C ALA A 83 -29.12 -8.22 -2.15
N ASP A 84 -28.27 -8.80 -1.29
CA ASP A 84 -28.41 -8.74 0.15
C ASP A 84 -27.86 -7.42 0.69
N THR A 85 -28.76 -6.53 1.10
CA THR A 85 -28.40 -5.21 1.64
C THR A 85 -27.71 -5.29 3.00
N THR A 86 -27.77 -6.43 3.70
CA THR A 86 -27.03 -6.64 4.96
C THR A 86 -25.52 -6.72 4.75
N LEU A 87 -25.07 -6.94 3.51
CA LEU A 87 -23.64 -6.93 3.16
C LEU A 87 -23.03 -5.52 3.20
N LYS A 88 -23.85 -4.48 3.06
CA LYS A 88 -23.38 -3.08 3.06
C LYS A 88 -22.83 -2.70 4.43
N GLY A 89 -21.56 -2.31 4.49
CA GLY A 89 -20.87 -1.98 5.75
C GLY A 89 -20.52 -3.20 6.61
N SER A 90 -20.69 -4.42 6.09
CA SER A 90 -20.28 -5.65 6.76
C SER A 90 -18.78 -5.91 6.59
N ARG A 91 -18.25 -6.87 7.36
CA ARG A 91 -16.88 -7.38 7.20
C ARG A 91 -16.93 -8.81 6.70
N TYR A 92 -16.06 -9.14 5.75
CA TYR A 92 -15.88 -10.52 5.32
C TYR A 92 -15.24 -11.34 6.46
N PRO A 93 -15.86 -12.43 6.94
CA PRO A 93 -15.35 -13.19 8.08
C PRO A 93 -14.29 -14.22 7.70
N GLY A 94 -14.06 -14.43 6.39
CA GLY A 94 -13.17 -15.46 5.87
C GLY A 94 -11.74 -14.99 5.60
N LEU A 95 -10.85 -15.96 5.41
CA LEU A 95 -9.52 -15.71 4.87
C LEU A 95 -9.61 -15.54 3.35
N MET A 96 -9.06 -14.44 2.84
CA MET A 96 -8.96 -14.16 1.42
C MET A 96 -7.55 -13.68 1.09
N HIS A 97 -7.03 -14.10 -0.05
CA HIS A 97 -5.69 -13.76 -0.53
C HIS A 97 -5.76 -13.18 -1.94
N ILE A 98 -4.74 -12.42 -2.36
CA ILE A 98 -4.71 -11.79 -3.70
C ILE A 98 -4.82 -12.82 -4.83
N SER A 99 -4.32 -14.05 -4.62
CA SER A 99 -4.46 -15.16 -5.58
C SER A 99 -5.91 -15.60 -5.80
N ASP A 100 -6.83 -15.29 -4.87
CA ASP A 100 -8.25 -15.61 -4.99
C ASP A 100 -8.97 -14.72 -6.01
N TRP A 101 -8.42 -13.56 -6.38
CA TRP A 101 -9.11 -12.64 -7.27
C TRP A 101 -9.34 -13.23 -8.66
N VAL A 102 -8.37 -13.94 -9.23
CA VAL A 102 -8.53 -14.56 -10.57
C VAL A 102 -9.72 -15.54 -10.60
N PRO A 103 -9.78 -16.60 -9.76
CA PRO A 103 -10.93 -17.51 -9.78
C PRO A 103 -12.23 -16.87 -9.27
N THR A 104 -12.15 -15.82 -8.44
CA THR A 104 -13.33 -15.06 -7.99
C THR A 104 -13.93 -14.25 -9.14
N ILE A 105 -13.11 -13.47 -9.86
CA ILE A 105 -13.51 -12.64 -11.00
C ILE A 105 -14.01 -13.52 -12.14
N MET A 106 -13.30 -14.61 -12.45
CA MET A 106 -13.74 -15.54 -13.49
C MET A 106 -15.12 -16.15 -13.16
N HIS A 107 -15.41 -16.46 -11.90
CA HIS A 107 -16.74 -16.91 -11.47
C HIS A 107 -17.79 -15.79 -11.60
N MET A 108 -17.43 -14.53 -11.36
CA MET A 108 -18.33 -13.39 -11.55
C MET A 108 -18.72 -13.19 -13.02
N VAL A 109 -17.76 -13.27 -13.95
CA VAL A 109 -17.93 -12.81 -15.34
C VAL A 109 -18.10 -13.92 -16.37
N SER A 110 -17.88 -15.19 -15.98
CA SER A 110 -17.88 -16.32 -16.91
C SER A 110 -18.47 -17.59 -16.30
N ASN A 111 -18.63 -18.63 -17.11
CA ASN A 111 -18.96 -19.95 -16.61
C ASN A 111 -17.74 -20.57 -15.92
N VAL A 112 -17.94 -21.17 -14.74
CA VAL A 112 -16.88 -21.72 -13.86
C VAL A 112 -15.95 -22.70 -14.57
N SER A 113 -16.39 -23.32 -15.68
CA SER A 113 -15.59 -24.23 -16.51
C SER A 113 -14.36 -23.59 -17.17
N MET A 114 -14.24 -22.26 -17.20
CA MET A 114 -13.08 -21.56 -17.79
C MET A 114 -11.95 -21.28 -16.77
N VAL A 115 -12.17 -21.55 -15.48
CA VAL A 115 -11.14 -21.35 -14.44
C VAL A 115 -10.11 -22.47 -14.57
N PRO A 116 -8.81 -22.16 -14.73
CA PRO A 116 -7.75 -23.16 -14.72
C PRO A 116 -7.81 -24.02 -13.45
N GLN A 117 -7.58 -25.33 -13.57
CA GLN A 117 -7.69 -26.26 -12.43
C GLN A 117 -6.50 -26.15 -11.47
N GLU A 118 -5.35 -25.70 -11.95
CA GLU A 118 -4.09 -25.64 -11.19
C GLU A 118 -3.83 -24.22 -10.65
N LEU A 119 -4.80 -23.66 -9.94
CA LEU A 119 -4.64 -22.37 -9.25
C LEU A 119 -4.48 -22.59 -7.74
N ASP A 120 -3.57 -21.87 -7.12
CA ASP A 120 -3.50 -21.76 -5.64
C ASP A 120 -4.62 -20.87 -5.08
N GLY A 121 -5.26 -20.07 -5.94
CA GLY A 121 -6.45 -19.28 -5.63
C GLY A 121 -7.71 -20.12 -5.60
N VAL A 122 -8.66 -19.75 -4.75
CA VAL A 122 -10.01 -20.33 -4.70
C VAL A 122 -11.05 -19.24 -4.92
N SER A 123 -12.15 -19.57 -5.60
CA SER A 123 -13.22 -18.61 -5.84
C SER A 123 -13.94 -18.28 -4.52
N GLN A 124 -13.87 -17.02 -4.10
CA GLN A 124 -14.51 -16.50 -2.89
C GLN A 124 -15.95 -16.02 -3.18
N TRP A 125 -16.38 -16.03 -4.44
CA TRP A 125 -17.62 -15.38 -4.88
C TRP A 125 -18.88 -15.83 -4.12
N PRO A 126 -19.14 -17.14 -3.93
CA PRO A 126 -20.31 -17.57 -3.16
C PRO A 126 -20.25 -17.13 -1.68
N ALA A 127 -19.05 -17.07 -1.09
CA ALA A 127 -18.87 -16.66 0.29
C ALA A 127 -19.00 -15.14 0.47
N LEU A 128 -18.56 -14.34 -0.51
CA LEU A 128 -18.75 -12.89 -0.54
C LEU A 128 -20.23 -12.49 -0.59
N GLN A 129 -21.07 -13.34 -1.18
CA GLN A 129 -22.53 -13.19 -1.19
C GLN A 129 -23.23 -13.82 0.03
N MET A 130 -22.48 -14.32 1.01
CA MET A 130 -22.97 -15.06 2.19
C MET A 130 -23.83 -16.29 1.84
N GLN A 131 -23.65 -16.84 0.65
CA GLN A 131 -24.36 -18.06 0.20
C GLN A 131 -23.65 -19.33 0.64
N GLN A 132 -22.34 -19.24 0.93
CA GLN A 132 -21.51 -20.36 1.37
C GLN A 132 -20.51 -19.91 2.44
N LYS A 133 -19.94 -20.89 3.14
CA LYS A 133 -18.84 -20.64 4.07
C LYS A 133 -17.57 -20.23 3.31
N PRO A 134 -16.68 -19.43 3.92
CA PRO A 134 -15.38 -19.12 3.34
C PRO A 134 -14.60 -20.39 2.95
N PRO A 135 -14.17 -20.54 1.69
CA PRO A 135 -13.54 -21.75 1.19
C PRO A 135 -12.09 -21.92 1.65
N ARG A 136 -11.35 -20.83 1.89
CA ARG A 136 -9.92 -20.87 2.22
C ARG A 136 -9.70 -21.12 3.71
N GLN A 137 -8.90 -22.14 4.01
CA GLN A 137 -8.48 -22.51 5.37
C GLN A 137 -6.95 -22.51 5.54
N ILE A 138 -6.21 -22.67 4.44
CA ILE A 138 -4.75 -22.71 4.42
C ILE A 138 -4.26 -21.63 3.44
N LEU A 139 -3.22 -20.91 3.84
CA LEU A 139 -2.53 -19.92 3.03
C LEU A 139 -1.04 -19.96 3.32
N VAL A 140 -0.24 -20.31 2.32
CA VAL A 140 1.20 -20.04 2.33
C VAL A 140 1.36 -18.58 1.92
N HIS A 141 1.98 -17.77 2.77
CA HIS A 141 2.25 -16.36 2.44
C HIS A 141 3.44 -16.26 1.50
N ASN A 142 4.56 -16.86 1.87
CA ASN A 142 5.73 -17.04 1.03
C ASN A 142 6.67 -18.07 1.64
N VAL A 143 7.60 -18.60 0.84
CA VAL A 143 8.83 -19.24 1.32
C VAL A 143 9.97 -18.68 0.50
N ASP A 144 10.91 -18.00 1.17
CA ASP A 144 12.09 -17.44 0.55
C ASP A 144 13.33 -18.22 0.98
N ARG A 145 13.95 -18.87 0.00
CA ARG A 145 15.18 -19.66 0.17
C ARG A 145 16.44 -18.80 0.03
N TRP A 146 16.29 -17.51 -0.18
CA TRP A 146 17.35 -16.52 -0.04
C TRP A 146 17.39 -16.05 1.41
N VAL A 147 18.39 -16.54 2.15
CA VAL A 147 18.47 -16.25 3.58
C VAL A 147 19.74 -15.48 3.90
N THR A 148 19.58 -14.46 4.74
CA THR A 148 20.71 -13.87 5.44
C THR A 148 20.84 -14.62 6.77
N MET A 149 21.91 -15.38 6.92
CA MET A 149 22.22 -16.11 8.16
C MET A 149 22.53 -15.13 9.29
N GLN A 150 22.44 -15.59 10.54
CA GLN A 150 22.72 -14.75 11.73
C GLN A 150 24.13 -14.13 11.75
N ASN A 151 25.09 -14.76 11.08
CA ASN A 151 26.46 -14.26 10.90
C ASN A 151 26.60 -13.25 9.73
N GLY A 152 25.49 -12.87 9.08
CA GLY A 152 25.45 -11.98 7.93
C GLY A 152 25.74 -12.64 6.58
N THR A 153 26.05 -13.94 6.51
CA THR A 153 26.29 -14.61 5.22
C THR A 153 24.97 -14.83 4.48
N LYS A 154 24.95 -14.48 3.19
CA LYS A 154 23.80 -14.75 2.32
C LYS A 154 23.95 -16.12 1.70
N GLU A 155 22.97 -16.99 1.91
CA GLU A 155 22.89 -18.28 1.24
C GLU A 155 21.80 -18.27 0.18
N TRP A 156 22.18 -18.74 -1.01
CA TRP A 156 21.27 -18.97 -2.12
C TRP A 156 20.77 -20.41 -2.03
N LEU A 157 19.45 -20.59 -1.99
CA LEU A 157 18.79 -21.90 -1.93
C LEU A 157 19.02 -22.64 -0.60
N ALA A 158 18.85 -21.96 0.52
CA ALA A 158 18.87 -22.61 1.82
C ALA A 158 17.91 -23.82 1.89
N PRO A 159 18.22 -24.83 2.72
CA PRO A 159 17.27 -25.88 3.05
C PRO A 159 15.91 -25.29 3.49
N LEU A 160 14.80 -25.98 3.18
CA LEU A 160 13.44 -25.45 3.46
C LEU A 160 13.21 -25.19 4.95
N ASP A 161 13.77 -26.03 5.82
CA ASP A 161 13.75 -25.88 7.28
C ASP A 161 14.57 -24.68 7.79
N GLN A 162 15.44 -24.13 6.96
CA GLN A 162 16.23 -22.93 7.25
C GLN A 162 15.73 -21.68 6.50
N SER A 163 14.72 -21.83 5.64
CA SER A 163 14.21 -20.76 4.79
C SER A 163 13.26 -19.83 5.56
N ARG A 164 13.19 -18.57 5.12
CA ARG A 164 12.17 -17.61 5.59
C ARG A 164 10.82 -18.05 5.06
N GLY A 165 9.78 -18.02 5.87
CA GLY A 165 8.47 -18.42 5.39
C GLY A 165 7.35 -18.11 6.36
N ALA A 166 6.11 -18.15 5.86
CA ALA A 166 4.95 -18.02 6.73
C ALA A 166 3.75 -18.79 6.17
N LEU A 167 3.01 -19.39 7.10
CA LEU A 167 1.84 -20.23 6.84
C LEU A 167 0.71 -19.82 7.77
N ARG A 168 -0.49 -19.68 7.22
CA ARG A 168 -1.73 -19.51 7.97
C ARG A 168 -2.61 -20.74 7.81
N VAL A 169 -3.02 -21.35 8.92
CA VAL A 169 -3.97 -22.47 8.98
C VAL A 169 -5.06 -22.14 10.00
N GLY A 170 -6.27 -21.86 9.50
CA GLY A 170 -7.38 -21.40 10.35
C GLY A 170 -6.99 -20.16 11.13
N ASP A 171 -7.01 -20.25 12.46
CA ASP A 171 -6.65 -19.13 13.35
C ASP A 171 -5.14 -18.98 13.57
N MET A 172 -4.36 -20.03 13.28
CA MET A 172 -2.94 -20.10 13.61
C MET A 172 -2.06 -19.62 12.46
N LYS A 173 -1.06 -18.82 12.78
CA LYS A 173 -0.01 -18.36 11.86
C LYS A 173 1.36 -18.81 12.39
N LEU A 174 2.10 -19.52 11.56
CA LEU A 174 3.51 -19.83 11.73
C LEU A 174 4.33 -18.84 10.89
N ILE A 175 5.42 -18.33 11.46
CA ILE A 175 6.45 -17.58 10.74
C ILE A 175 7.79 -18.25 11.03
N THR A 176 8.54 -18.65 10.01
CA THR A 176 9.84 -19.33 10.13
C THR A 176 10.98 -18.40 9.76
N ASN A 177 12.04 -18.43 10.57
CA ASN A 177 13.32 -17.77 10.31
C ASN A 177 13.22 -16.29 9.89
N GLU A 178 12.31 -15.53 10.50
CA GLU A 178 12.07 -14.11 10.15
C GLU A 178 12.77 -13.14 11.11
N PHE A 179 13.09 -11.95 10.60
CA PHE A 179 13.63 -10.85 11.39
C PHE A 179 12.64 -10.39 12.47
N ILE A 180 13.16 -10.14 13.67
CA ILE A 180 12.35 -9.64 14.79
C ILE A 180 12.07 -8.16 14.57
N LEU A 181 10.81 -7.79 14.27
CA LEU A 181 10.42 -6.40 14.05
C LEU A 181 9.57 -5.80 15.17
N PRO A 182 9.61 -4.47 15.36
CA PRO A 182 8.71 -3.76 16.26
C PRO A 182 7.34 -3.48 15.61
N TRP A 183 6.51 -2.77 16.35
CA TRP A 183 5.30 -2.13 15.84
C TRP A 183 5.62 -0.67 15.58
N TYR A 184 5.32 -0.18 14.37
CA TYR A 184 5.58 1.20 14.00
C TYR A 184 4.34 2.06 14.26
N SER A 185 4.48 3.13 15.04
CA SER A 185 3.40 4.04 15.42
C SER A 185 3.58 5.42 14.79
N PRO A 186 2.51 6.06 14.27
CA PRO A 186 2.60 7.42 13.72
C PRO A 186 2.78 8.52 14.79
N HIS A 187 2.80 8.15 16.08
CA HIS A 187 2.88 9.08 17.21
C HIS A 187 4.22 9.01 17.96
N GLU A 188 5.05 8.03 17.66
CA GLU A 188 6.40 7.95 18.22
C GLU A 188 7.33 8.71 17.27
N PRO A 189 8.13 9.67 17.75
CA PRO A 189 9.17 10.26 16.93
C PRO A 189 10.13 9.15 16.52
N ASP A 190 10.41 9.03 15.22
CA ASP A 190 11.51 8.19 14.76
C ASP A 190 12.76 8.69 15.50
N GLU A 191 13.36 7.84 16.35
CA GLU A 191 14.43 8.24 17.30
C GLU A 191 15.68 8.82 16.60
N ASP A 192 15.74 8.72 15.27
CA ASP A 192 16.86 9.17 14.43
C ASP A 192 16.60 10.50 13.67
N ASP A 193 15.41 11.11 13.76
CA ASP A 193 15.02 12.29 12.97
C ASP A 193 15.15 13.63 13.72
N GLU A 194 16.26 13.85 14.45
CA GLU A 194 16.47 15.08 15.24
C GLU A 194 16.64 16.36 14.38
N ASP A 195 16.91 16.24 13.07
CA ASP A 195 17.08 17.41 12.19
C ASP A 195 16.09 17.51 11.02
N GLY A 196 15.17 16.55 10.86
CA GLY A 196 14.19 16.52 9.77
C GLY A 196 14.81 16.57 8.36
N SER A 197 16.12 16.37 8.26
CA SER A 197 16.86 16.22 7.03
C SER A 197 17.18 14.74 6.86
N MET A 198 16.59 14.16 5.82
CA MET A 198 17.04 12.86 5.37
C MET A 198 18.52 12.95 5.08
N ALA A 199 19.33 12.10 5.74
CA ALA A 199 20.68 11.84 5.29
C ALA A 199 20.63 11.59 3.77
N GLU A 200 21.61 12.12 3.04
CA GLU A 200 21.78 11.92 1.59
C GLU A 200 21.75 10.42 1.17
N GLU A 201 21.80 9.50 2.14
CA GLU A 201 21.63 8.05 2.02
C GLU A 201 20.20 7.57 1.68
N PHE A 202 19.19 8.44 1.59
CA PHE A 202 17.86 8.01 1.12
C PHE A 202 17.83 7.50 -0.33
N GLN A 203 18.89 7.77 -1.12
CA GLN A 203 19.08 7.11 -2.42
C GLN A 203 19.38 5.60 -2.30
N PHE A 204 19.75 5.10 -1.10
CA PHE A 204 20.11 3.71 -0.86
C PHE A 204 19.08 2.93 -0.01
N ILE A 205 18.14 3.58 0.68
CA ILE A 205 17.04 2.92 1.41
C ILE A 205 15.77 2.89 0.54
N GLN A 206 15.93 2.51 -0.72
CA GLN A 206 14.87 2.64 -1.72
C GLN A 206 13.71 1.65 -1.53
N ASP A 207 13.82 0.71 -0.57
CA ASP A 207 12.82 -0.34 -0.43
C ASP A 207 12.29 -0.59 0.98
N CYS A 208 12.78 0.08 2.02
CA CYS A 208 12.41 -0.24 3.42
C CYS A 208 12.79 -1.66 3.86
N GLU A 209 13.61 -2.33 3.04
CA GLU A 209 14.36 -3.51 3.41
C GLU A 209 15.54 -3.05 4.27
N HIS A 210 15.39 -3.12 5.58
CA HIS A 210 16.49 -2.97 6.52
C HIS A 210 16.66 -4.32 7.18
N ALA A 211 17.76 -5.05 6.94
CA ALA A 211 18.06 -6.25 7.72
C ALA A 211 18.38 -5.78 9.15
N PRO A 212 17.41 -5.76 10.07
CA PRO A 212 17.64 -5.13 11.35
C PRO A 212 18.57 -6.07 12.12
N ASN A 213 19.50 -5.52 12.89
CA ASN A 213 20.33 -6.32 13.79
C ASN A 213 19.54 -6.79 15.02
N THR A 214 18.31 -7.28 14.80
CA THR A 214 17.33 -7.69 15.81
C THR A 214 17.26 -9.20 16.00
N GLY A 215 18.08 -9.94 15.25
CA GLY A 215 18.08 -11.40 15.25
C GLY A 215 16.98 -11.99 14.36
N ILE A 216 17.01 -13.32 14.25
CA ILE A 216 16.11 -14.12 13.42
C ILE A 216 15.52 -15.24 14.29
N ALA A 217 14.20 -15.44 14.22
CA ALA A 217 13.50 -16.44 15.01
C ALA A 217 12.28 -17.04 14.28
N THR A 218 11.73 -18.11 14.86
CA THR A 218 10.47 -18.74 14.44
C THR A 218 9.40 -18.43 15.47
N PHE A 219 8.20 -18.10 15.02
CA PHE A 219 7.09 -17.64 15.84
C PHE A 219 5.80 -18.38 15.51
N LEU A 220 4.93 -18.49 16.51
CA LEU A 220 3.59 -19.04 16.37
C LEU A 220 2.58 -18.09 17.01
N PHE A 221 1.53 -17.71 16.28
CA PHE A 221 0.48 -16.81 16.77
C PHE A 221 -0.91 -17.38 16.51
N ASN A 222 -1.84 -17.13 17.42
CA ASN A 222 -3.27 -17.23 17.11
C ASN A 222 -3.75 -15.85 16.65
N ILE A 223 -3.80 -15.60 15.35
CA ILE A 223 -4.08 -14.27 14.79
C ILE A 223 -5.55 -13.84 14.97
N SER A 224 -6.46 -14.79 15.19
CA SER A 224 -7.86 -14.46 15.46
C SER A 224 -8.03 -13.91 16.88
N ALA A 225 -7.25 -14.42 17.85
CA ALA A 225 -7.22 -13.92 19.23
C ALA A 225 -6.20 -12.79 19.45
N ASP A 226 -5.11 -12.80 18.70
CA ASP A 226 -3.98 -11.87 18.77
C ASP A 226 -3.63 -11.36 17.35
N PRO A 227 -4.46 -10.48 16.76
CA PRO A 227 -4.26 -9.97 15.41
C PRO A 227 -3.03 -9.08 15.26
N TYR A 228 -2.34 -8.76 16.36
CA TYR A 228 -1.22 -7.84 16.41
C TYR A 228 0.10 -8.57 16.70
N GLU A 229 0.10 -9.90 16.85
CA GLU A 229 1.31 -10.72 17.01
C GLU A 229 2.12 -10.35 18.28
N GLN A 230 1.41 -10.07 19.37
CA GLN A 230 1.98 -9.66 20.66
C GLN A 230 2.43 -10.83 21.53
N HIS A 231 1.81 -12.00 21.39
CA HIS A 231 2.03 -13.16 22.25
C HIS A 231 2.48 -14.36 21.41
N ASP A 232 3.79 -14.59 21.37
CA ASP A 232 4.36 -15.76 20.71
C ASP A 232 4.08 -17.03 21.52
N LEU A 233 3.49 -18.01 20.86
CA LEU A 233 3.07 -19.31 21.38
C LEU A 233 4.07 -20.42 21.04
N SER A 234 5.18 -20.11 20.37
CA SER A 234 6.13 -21.11 19.86
C SER A 234 6.74 -21.99 20.95
N LEU A 235 7.02 -21.42 22.13
CA LEU A 235 7.58 -22.14 23.28
C LEU A 235 6.52 -22.93 24.06
N ASP A 236 5.27 -22.46 24.04
CA ASP A 236 4.15 -23.10 24.74
C ASP A 236 3.58 -24.29 23.94
N HIS A 237 3.72 -24.25 22.61
CA HIS A 237 3.18 -25.25 21.67
C HIS A 237 4.24 -25.73 20.65
N PRO A 238 5.38 -26.28 21.11
CA PRO A 238 6.46 -26.71 20.22
C PRO A 238 6.04 -27.81 19.24
N GLU A 239 5.09 -28.67 19.61
CA GLU A 239 4.53 -29.70 18.74
C GLU A 239 3.80 -29.11 17.54
N MET A 240 3.07 -28.00 17.73
CA MET A 240 2.35 -27.31 16.67
C MET A 240 3.31 -26.59 15.72
N VAL A 241 4.40 -26.02 16.26
CA VAL A 241 5.47 -25.45 15.44
C VAL A 241 6.05 -26.52 14.51
N VAL A 242 6.33 -27.71 15.03
CA VAL A 242 6.84 -28.83 14.21
C VAL A 242 5.83 -29.25 13.14
N GLU A 243 4.56 -29.44 13.52
CA GLU A 243 3.49 -29.84 12.58
C GLU A 243 3.32 -28.82 11.44
N LEU A 244 3.18 -27.54 11.77
CA LEU A 244 2.98 -26.48 10.78
C LEU A 244 4.23 -26.26 9.92
N SER A 245 5.43 -26.43 10.48
CA SER A 245 6.68 -26.35 9.71
C SER A 245 6.78 -27.50 8.70
N GLN A 246 6.39 -28.71 9.09
CA GLN A 246 6.33 -29.86 8.18
C GLN A 246 5.29 -29.64 7.07
N LEU A 247 4.13 -29.08 7.40
CA LEU A 247 3.12 -28.73 6.40
C LEU A 247 3.63 -27.65 5.43
N LEU A 248 4.27 -26.58 5.94
CA LEU A 248 4.86 -25.54 5.10
C LEU A 248 5.90 -26.13 4.14
N ASN A 249 6.81 -26.96 4.66
CA ASN A 249 7.85 -27.63 3.85
C ASN A 249 7.25 -28.57 2.80
N SER A 250 6.18 -29.30 3.14
CA SER A 250 5.46 -30.16 2.20
C SER A 250 4.77 -29.37 1.10
N LEU A 251 4.24 -28.18 1.39
CA LEU A 251 3.62 -27.32 0.38
C LEU A 251 4.69 -26.68 -0.51
N ALA A 252 5.79 -26.25 0.10
CA ALA A 252 6.93 -25.61 -0.55
C ALA A 252 7.77 -26.57 -1.40
N SER A 253 7.71 -27.89 -1.17
CA SER A 253 8.46 -28.87 -1.96
C SER A 253 8.04 -28.93 -3.43
N ARG A 254 6.92 -28.29 -3.80
CA ARG A 254 6.44 -28.15 -5.18
C ARG A 254 6.85 -26.83 -5.82
N MET A 255 7.57 -25.98 -5.10
CA MET A 255 8.04 -24.70 -5.64
C MET A 255 9.10 -24.92 -6.72
N GLU A 256 8.99 -24.14 -7.77
CA GLU A 256 10.07 -23.98 -8.73
C GLU A 256 11.24 -23.21 -8.11
N GLU A 257 12.44 -23.42 -8.65
CA GLU A 257 13.61 -22.65 -8.20
C GLU A 257 13.45 -21.15 -8.53
N PRO A 258 13.82 -20.25 -7.61
CA PRO A 258 13.79 -18.82 -7.86
C PRO A 258 14.57 -18.44 -9.12
N ARG A 259 13.91 -17.74 -10.05
CA ARG A 259 14.54 -17.25 -11.29
C ARG A 259 15.11 -15.85 -11.09
N TRP A 260 16.08 -15.72 -10.20
CA TRP A 260 16.84 -14.49 -10.04
C TRP A 260 17.98 -14.46 -11.07
N MET A 261 17.83 -13.66 -12.12
CA MET A 261 18.85 -13.50 -13.15
C MET A 261 19.79 -12.35 -12.79
N ALA A 262 21.07 -12.49 -13.17
CA ALA A 262 22.02 -11.39 -13.07
C ALA A 262 21.59 -10.22 -13.95
N GLU A 263 22.00 -9.01 -13.58
CA GLU A 263 21.79 -7.82 -14.39
C GLU A 263 22.36 -8.02 -15.80
N ASP A 264 21.58 -7.62 -16.81
CA ASP A 264 21.96 -7.69 -18.21
C ASP A 264 22.44 -6.31 -18.68
N SER A 265 23.75 -6.18 -18.91
CA SER A 265 24.35 -4.90 -19.33
C SER A 265 23.81 -4.40 -20.66
N THR A 266 23.27 -5.28 -21.51
CA THR A 266 22.66 -4.87 -22.79
C THR A 266 21.39 -4.06 -22.58
N ALA A 267 20.70 -4.22 -21.44
CA ALA A 267 19.56 -3.38 -21.07
C ALA A 267 19.97 -1.90 -20.94
N VAL A 268 21.14 -1.63 -20.34
CA VAL A 268 21.67 -0.28 -20.15
C VAL A 268 22.05 0.35 -21.48
N GLU A 269 22.74 -0.40 -22.35
CA GLU A 269 23.10 0.06 -23.68
C GLU A 269 21.87 0.39 -24.53
N THR A 270 20.85 -0.46 -24.45
CA THR A 270 19.58 -0.25 -25.17
C THR A 270 18.84 0.96 -24.62
N TRP A 271 18.79 1.16 -23.30
CA TRP A 271 18.22 2.35 -22.67
C TRP A 271 18.90 3.64 -23.16
N ILE A 272 20.23 3.68 -23.19
CA ILE A 272 21.00 4.81 -23.74
C ILE A 272 20.68 5.00 -25.22
N GLY A 273 20.72 3.93 -26.02
CA GLY A 273 20.41 3.94 -27.45
C GLY A 273 18.98 4.37 -27.78
N ALA A 274 18.05 4.11 -26.86
CA ALA A 274 16.65 4.53 -26.94
C ALA A 274 16.43 5.94 -26.40
N ASN A 275 17.48 6.75 -26.20
CA ASN A 275 17.39 8.11 -25.65
C ASN A 275 16.78 8.13 -24.24
N ASN A 276 17.25 7.22 -23.38
CA ASN A 276 16.87 7.06 -21.98
C ASN A 276 15.43 6.58 -21.75
N TYR A 277 14.84 5.86 -22.72
CA TYR A 277 13.56 5.19 -22.55
C TYR A 277 13.78 3.70 -22.25
N PHE A 278 13.11 3.18 -21.22
CA PHE A 278 13.05 1.73 -20.98
C PHE A 278 12.34 1.06 -22.17
N CYS A 279 12.98 0.05 -22.77
CA CYS A 279 12.47 -0.66 -23.93
C CYS A 279 12.94 -2.12 -23.92
N PRO A 280 12.26 -3.04 -24.63
CA PRO A 280 12.71 -4.42 -24.74
C PRO A 280 14.12 -4.52 -25.36
N TRP A 281 15.03 -5.31 -24.75
CA TRP A 281 16.45 -5.33 -25.14
C TRP A 281 17.00 -6.72 -25.55
N LEU A 282 16.34 -7.83 -25.19
CA LEU A 282 16.86 -9.20 -25.37
C LEU A 282 17.13 -9.64 -26.82
N ASN A 283 16.73 -8.85 -27.83
CA ASN A 283 17.01 -9.09 -29.25
C ASN A 283 17.56 -7.83 -29.96
N TRP A 284 18.11 -6.87 -29.23
CA TRP A 284 18.62 -5.63 -29.82
C TRP A 284 19.87 -5.92 -30.66
N ASN A 285 19.85 -5.49 -31.92
CA ASN A 285 20.92 -5.75 -32.91
C ASN A 285 21.99 -4.63 -32.96
N GLY A 286 21.95 -3.67 -32.03
CA GLY A 286 22.85 -2.53 -31.98
C GLY A 286 22.46 -1.34 -32.88
N THR A 287 21.32 -1.39 -33.58
CA THR A 287 20.81 -0.26 -34.38
C THR A 287 19.61 0.41 -33.70
N THR A 288 19.48 1.72 -33.90
CA THR A 288 18.41 2.55 -33.31
C THR A 288 17.15 2.62 -34.19
N ASP A 289 17.17 1.97 -35.35
CA ASP A 289 16.08 2.01 -36.33
C ASP A 289 14.80 1.35 -35.78
N ASP A 290 14.93 0.28 -34.99
CA ASP A 290 13.81 -0.38 -34.32
C ASP A 290 13.29 0.40 -33.10
N LEU A 291 14.13 1.27 -32.51
CA LEU A 291 13.83 2.05 -31.30
C LEU A 291 13.03 3.33 -31.58
N GLN A 292 12.95 3.79 -32.83
CA GLN A 292 12.10 4.93 -33.22
C GLN A 292 10.60 4.60 -33.16
N SER A 293 10.23 3.33 -33.29
CA SER A 293 8.84 2.86 -33.17
C SER A 293 8.32 2.83 -31.72
N ALA A 294 9.23 2.88 -30.74
CA ALA A 294 8.92 2.91 -29.31
C ALA A 294 8.70 4.32 -28.75
N LYS A 295 8.87 5.36 -29.57
CA LYS A 295 8.49 6.72 -29.18
C LYS A 295 6.96 6.80 -29.13
N PRO A 296 6.37 7.27 -28.02
CA PRO A 296 4.97 7.67 -28.04
C PRO A 296 4.77 8.66 -29.18
N ASP A 297 3.71 8.49 -29.97
CA ASP A 297 3.34 9.44 -31.00
C ASP A 297 3.20 10.82 -30.33
N ASP A 298 4.02 11.79 -30.73
CA ASP A 298 3.97 13.19 -30.23
C ASP A 298 2.62 13.89 -30.56
N ASN A 299 1.72 13.14 -31.23
CA ASN A 299 0.37 13.51 -31.59
C ASN A 299 -0.70 13.07 -30.58
N THR A 300 -0.34 12.48 -29.44
CA THR A 300 -1.28 12.39 -28.32
C THR A 300 -1.47 13.79 -27.74
N THR A 301 -2.43 14.53 -28.28
CA THR A 301 -3.04 15.63 -27.55
C THR A 301 -3.63 15.05 -26.27
N VAL A 302 -2.87 15.14 -25.17
CA VAL A 302 -3.44 15.05 -23.84
C VAL A 302 -4.56 16.10 -23.83
N PRO A 303 -5.84 15.72 -23.66
CA PRO A 303 -6.89 16.71 -23.51
C PRO A 303 -6.42 17.64 -22.38
N PRO A 304 -6.47 18.97 -22.54
CA PRO A 304 -6.02 19.87 -21.50
C PRO A 304 -6.69 19.42 -20.21
N THR A 305 -5.87 19.08 -19.21
CA THR A 305 -6.34 18.92 -17.84
C THR A 305 -7.16 20.16 -17.56
N GLY A 306 -8.48 19.99 -17.38
CA GLY A 306 -9.34 21.09 -17.01
C GLY A 306 -8.67 21.80 -15.85
N SER A 307 -8.32 23.06 -16.07
CA SER A 307 -7.86 23.95 -15.01
C SER A 307 -9.03 24.11 -14.05
N ASP A 308 -9.11 23.24 -13.05
CA ASP A 308 -9.94 23.46 -11.87
C ASP A 308 -9.24 24.51 -11.01
N ASP A 309 -9.16 25.73 -11.54
CA ASP A 309 -8.81 26.96 -10.81
C ASP A 309 -10.05 27.60 -10.16
N ASN A 310 -11.18 26.88 -10.09
CA ASN A 310 -12.40 27.35 -9.44
C ASN A 310 -12.86 26.40 -8.33
N ALA A 311 -11.94 26.04 -7.44
CA ALA A 311 -12.27 25.52 -6.12
C ALA A 311 -12.32 26.65 -5.08
N GLU A 312 -12.98 27.77 -5.39
CA GLU A 312 -13.52 28.69 -4.37
C GLU A 312 -14.90 29.19 -4.83
N ASP A 313 -15.88 28.96 -3.96
CA ASP A 313 -17.21 29.59 -3.89
C ASP A 313 -18.10 29.59 -5.14
N GLU A 314 -19.06 28.65 -5.19
CA GLU A 314 -20.49 29.02 -5.20
C GLU A 314 -21.41 27.80 -5.02
N VAL A 315 -22.15 27.79 -3.90
CA VAL A 315 -23.35 26.98 -3.72
C VAL A 315 -24.44 27.61 -4.58
N GLY A 316 -24.75 26.98 -5.72
CA GLY A 316 -25.74 27.48 -6.66
C GLY A 316 -26.45 26.34 -7.38
N SER A 317 -27.73 26.20 -7.06
CA SER A 317 -28.70 25.22 -7.52
C SER A 317 -28.96 25.17 -9.04
N GLU A 318 -29.30 23.95 -9.48
CA GLU A 318 -30.19 23.60 -10.62
C GLU A 318 -29.65 23.57 -12.06
N ALA A 319 -29.39 22.32 -12.49
CA ALA A 319 -29.98 21.64 -13.65
C ALA A 319 -30.51 22.48 -14.83
N SER A 320 -29.98 22.24 -16.02
CA SER A 320 -30.73 22.46 -17.26
C SER A 320 -30.72 21.20 -18.13
N ALA A 321 -31.85 20.49 -18.08
CA ALA A 321 -32.29 19.59 -19.13
C ALA A 321 -33.16 20.37 -20.12
N SER A 322 -33.10 19.91 -21.36
CA SER A 322 -33.71 20.45 -22.56
C SER A 322 -35.25 20.49 -22.57
N GLY A 323 -35.78 21.51 -23.25
CA GLY A 323 -37.06 21.47 -23.95
C GLY A 323 -38.32 21.76 -23.14
N TYR A 324 -38.96 22.91 -23.37
CA TYR A 324 -40.31 23.02 -23.96
C TYR A 324 -40.84 24.48 -23.93
N LYS A 325 -41.28 24.93 -25.11
CA LYS A 325 -42.34 25.91 -25.44
C LYS A 325 -42.62 27.13 -24.52
N ARG A 326 -42.21 28.28 -25.06
CA ARG A 326 -42.89 29.59 -25.15
C ARG A 326 -44.34 29.67 -24.62
N ALA A 327 -44.56 30.50 -23.60
CA ALA A 327 -45.79 31.26 -23.39
C ALA A 327 -45.48 32.61 -22.73
N GLN A 328 -46.11 33.67 -23.25
CA GLN A 328 -45.99 35.07 -22.80
C GLN A 328 -46.72 35.29 -21.48
N SER A 329 -46.21 36.19 -20.62
CA SER A 329 -46.93 37.38 -20.11
C SER A 329 -46.22 38.00 -18.90
N GLY A 330 -46.36 39.32 -18.74
CA GLY A 330 -46.55 39.91 -17.41
C GLY A 330 -45.37 40.65 -16.78
N ALA A 331 -45.42 41.98 -16.86
CA ALA A 331 -44.55 42.93 -16.18
C ALA A 331 -44.72 42.98 -14.65
N LYS A 332 -43.67 43.44 -13.93
CA LYS A 332 -43.64 44.41 -12.79
C LYS A 332 -42.32 44.23 -12.00
N THR A 333 -41.35 45.14 -12.08
CA THR A 333 -41.07 46.34 -11.25
C THR A 333 -40.72 46.12 -9.77
N GLY A 334 -39.55 46.64 -9.38
CA GLY A 334 -39.15 47.04 -8.01
C GLY A 334 -38.23 46.03 -7.32
N SER A 335 -37.19 46.39 -6.54
CA SER A 335 -36.65 47.67 -6.08
C SER A 335 -35.26 47.39 -5.48
N LYS A 336 -34.32 48.32 -5.65
CA LYS A 336 -32.99 48.34 -5.02
C LYS A 336 -33.10 48.54 -3.51
N LYS A 337 -32.24 47.86 -2.72
CA LYS A 337 -31.64 48.45 -1.52
C LYS A 337 -30.19 47.98 -1.33
N THR A 338 -29.35 48.99 -1.12
CA THR A 338 -27.93 49.05 -0.79
C THR A 338 -27.67 48.80 0.69
N HIS A 339 -26.49 48.27 1.07
CA HIS A 339 -25.73 48.67 2.27
C HIS A 339 -24.26 48.18 2.13
N THR A 340 -23.32 49.05 1.76
CA THR A 340 -22.32 49.77 2.59
C THR A 340 -21.37 48.93 3.45
N ALA A 341 -20.08 49.07 3.10
CA ALA A 341 -18.89 48.49 3.71
C ALA A 341 -18.46 49.18 5.02
N HIS A 342 -17.74 48.43 5.88
CA HIS A 342 -16.83 49.02 6.84
C HIS A 342 -15.49 48.27 6.91
N LYS A 343 -14.44 49.02 6.56
CA LYS A 343 -13.02 48.76 6.67
C LYS A 343 -12.56 49.23 8.06
N LYS A 344 -11.72 48.47 8.77
CA LYS A 344 -10.89 49.01 9.86
C LYS A 344 -9.49 48.42 9.82
N THR A 345 -8.54 49.31 9.95
CA THR A 345 -7.09 49.19 9.80
C THR A 345 -6.38 49.33 11.17
N SER A 346 -5.12 48.86 11.19
CA SER A 346 -4.02 49.25 12.11
C SER A 346 -4.07 48.67 13.53
N LYS A 347 -2.95 48.33 14.21
CA LYS A 347 -1.65 49.02 14.33
C LYS A 347 -0.52 48.08 14.81
N ASP A 348 0.71 48.50 14.50
CA ASP A 348 2.04 48.02 14.91
C ASP A 348 2.39 48.15 16.42
N ALA A 349 3.54 47.53 16.76
CA ALA A 349 4.57 47.84 17.78
C ALA A 349 4.83 46.65 18.73
N THR A 350 6.04 46.24 19.13
CA THR A 350 7.42 46.76 19.02
C THR A 350 8.40 45.65 19.47
N ALA A 351 9.65 45.73 19.00
CA ALA A 351 10.77 44.86 19.35
C ALA A 351 11.31 45.09 20.77
N THR A 352 11.98 44.08 21.34
CA THR A 352 13.06 44.29 22.33
C THR A 352 14.11 43.18 22.22
N THR A 353 15.34 43.60 21.97
CA THR A 353 16.59 42.84 21.93
C THR A 353 17.18 42.69 23.33
N THR A 354 17.76 41.53 23.64
CA THR A 354 18.86 41.42 24.62
C THR A 354 19.82 40.31 24.24
N THR A 355 21.09 40.61 24.40
CA THR A 355 22.28 39.93 23.90
C THR A 355 23.04 39.20 25.02
N THR A 356 23.90 38.26 24.60
CA THR A 356 25.15 37.77 25.22
C THR A 356 25.13 36.66 26.28
N GLY A 357 26.03 35.68 26.08
CA GLY A 357 26.49 34.77 27.14
C GLY A 357 27.12 33.46 26.66
N THR A 358 28.36 33.52 26.15
CA THR A 358 29.24 32.36 25.88
C THR A 358 29.71 31.67 27.16
N GLY A 359 29.89 30.34 27.14
CA GLY A 359 30.42 29.61 28.30
C GLY A 359 30.72 28.12 28.07
N SER A 360 31.81 27.83 27.34
CA SER A 360 32.48 26.54 27.34
C SER A 360 33.11 26.25 28.72
N LYS A 361 32.98 25.01 29.23
CA LYS A 361 33.99 24.38 30.10
C LYS A 361 33.85 22.86 30.19
N SER A 362 34.89 22.20 29.71
CA SER A 362 35.26 20.81 29.96
C SER A 362 35.79 20.60 31.40
N LYS A 363 35.63 19.38 31.93
CA LYS A 363 36.52 18.71 32.92
C LYS A 363 36.08 17.24 33.05
N LYS A 364 36.86 16.30 32.52
CA LYS A 364 37.91 15.52 33.21
C LYS A 364 37.38 14.51 34.24
N THR A 365 37.32 13.27 33.76
CA THR A 365 37.79 12.01 34.37
C THR A 365 38.44 12.06 35.75
N ARG A 366 38.03 11.11 36.59
CA ARG A 366 38.88 10.52 37.64
C ARG A 366 38.55 9.03 37.78
N HIS A 367 39.46 8.19 37.28
CA HIS A 367 39.59 6.79 37.67
C HIS A 367 40.04 6.70 39.14
N GLY A 368 39.54 5.69 39.83
CA GLY A 368 40.11 5.12 41.04
C GLY A 368 39.90 3.62 40.97
N GLU A 369 40.94 2.89 40.57
CA GLU A 369 41.10 1.47 40.88
C GLU A 369 42.08 1.34 42.05
N ALA A 370 41.94 0.24 42.79
CA ALA A 370 43.02 -0.36 43.56
C ALA A 370 43.57 -1.54 42.74
#